data_AF-X1L7Z9-F1
#
_entry.id   AF-X1L7Z9-F1
#
_cell.length_a   1.000
_cell.length_b   1.000
_cell.length_c   1.000
_cell.angle_alpha   90.00
_cell.angle_beta   90.00
_cell.angle_gamma   90.00
#
_symmetry.space_group_name_H-M   'P 1'
#
loop_
_entity.id
_entity.type
_entity.pdbx_description
1 polymer ?
#
loop_
_entity_poly.entity_id
_entity_poly.type
_entity_poly.pdbx_seq_one_letter_code
_entity_poly.pdbx_strand_id
1 'polypeptide(L)'
;LDAQSGYESALTSLLCALAGANFIHDAAGLMEFALTTCYEKYVIDNEILGMVMRAVEGIAVNDETLAFDLIKQVGPGGNFITAKHTRQFMRDEHYQPSLSDRDSREEWEARGGKTTWERAAEGGSCYRLSWR
;
A
#
# COMPACT_ATOMS: atom_id res chain seq x y z
N LEU A 1 -12.86 -13.83 0.13
CA LEU A 1 -12.37 -12.46 0.42
C LEU A 1 -13.06 -11.48 -0.48
N ASP A 2 -13.54 -10.41 0.10
CA ASP A 2 -14.38 -9.41 -0.56
C ASP A 2 -14.09 -8.01 -0.02
N ALA A 3 -14.90 -7.04 -0.44
CA ALA A 3 -14.76 -5.66 0.00
C ALA A 3 -14.86 -5.52 1.52
N GLN A 4 -15.76 -6.27 2.18
CA GLN A 4 -15.93 -6.24 3.64
C GLN A 4 -14.64 -6.60 4.36
N SER A 5 -14.06 -7.76 3.99
CA SER A 5 -12.80 -8.21 4.57
C SER A 5 -11.66 -7.19 4.39
N GLY A 6 -11.64 -6.47 3.26
CA GLY A 6 -10.66 -5.43 2.97
C GLY A 6 -10.81 -4.18 3.85
N TYR A 7 -11.99 -3.55 3.86
CA TYR A 7 -12.16 -2.29 4.57
C TYR A 7 -12.14 -2.47 6.10
N GLU A 8 -12.64 -3.58 6.64
CA GLU A 8 -12.61 -3.84 8.08
C GLU A 8 -11.16 -3.99 8.58
N SER A 9 -10.33 -4.70 7.80
CA SER A 9 -8.91 -4.91 8.13
C SER A 9 -8.12 -3.61 8.01
N ALA A 10 -8.39 -2.81 6.97
CA ALA A 10 -7.75 -1.51 6.78
C ALA A 10 -8.07 -0.51 7.89
N LEU A 11 -9.35 -0.36 8.24
CA LEU A 11 -9.77 0.56 9.30
C LEU A 11 -9.25 0.12 10.66
N THR A 12 -9.38 -1.16 11.00
CA THR A 12 -8.89 -1.69 12.28
C THR A 12 -7.38 -1.51 12.42
N SER A 13 -6.61 -1.88 11.40
CA SER A 13 -5.15 -1.77 11.41
C SER A 13 -4.70 -0.31 11.51
N LEU A 14 -5.32 0.59 10.74
CA LEU A 14 -4.99 2.01 10.78
C LEU A 14 -5.28 2.63 12.15
N LEU A 15 -6.44 2.33 12.74
CA LEU A 15 -6.80 2.85 14.06
C LEU A 15 -5.87 2.32 15.16
N CYS A 16 -5.50 1.04 15.11
CA CYS A 16 -4.51 0.48 16.04
C CYS A 16 -3.15 1.18 15.91
N ALA A 17 -2.69 1.41 14.69
CA ALA A 17 -1.42 2.08 14.44
C ALA A 17 -1.45 3.55 14.90
N LEU A 18 -2.53 4.28 14.61
CA LEU A 18 -2.73 5.66 15.07
C LEU A 18 -2.88 5.79 16.59
N ALA A 19 -3.39 4.74 17.26
CA ALA A 19 -3.45 4.67 18.72
C ALA A 19 -2.08 4.41 19.37
N GLY A 20 -1.01 4.19 18.58
CA GLY A 20 0.33 3.90 19.08
C GLY A 20 0.49 2.49 19.64
N ALA A 21 -0.32 1.52 19.17
CA ALA A 21 -0.21 0.14 19.60
C ALA A 21 1.19 -0.42 19.30
N ASN A 22 1.87 -0.96 20.32
CA ASN A 22 3.22 -1.52 20.17
C ASN A 22 3.24 -2.94 19.61
N PHE A 23 2.13 -3.67 19.75
CA PHE A 23 2.01 -5.07 19.34
C PHE A 23 0.57 -5.37 18.92
N ILE A 24 0.41 -6.00 17.76
CA ILE A 24 -0.88 -6.41 17.20
C ILE A 24 -0.78 -7.91 16.91
N HIS A 25 -1.36 -8.73 17.80
CA HIS A 25 -1.31 -10.20 17.70
C HIS A 25 -1.97 -10.72 16.41
N ASP A 26 -3.10 -10.13 16.06
CA ASP A 26 -4.01 -10.60 15.01
C ASP A 26 -3.97 -9.71 13.75
N ALA A 27 -2.76 -9.31 13.35
CA ALA A 27 -2.57 -8.29 12.31
C ALA A 27 -2.91 -8.76 10.88
N ALA A 28 -2.83 -10.08 10.60
CA ALA A 28 -3.00 -10.60 9.25
C ALA A 28 -3.58 -12.02 9.19
N GLY A 29 -4.35 -12.31 8.14
CA GLY A 29 -4.79 -13.65 7.75
C GLY A 29 -6.13 -14.10 8.36
N LEU A 30 -6.67 -13.38 9.34
CA LEU A 30 -7.89 -13.78 10.03
C LEU A 30 -9.16 -13.43 9.26
N MET A 31 -10.14 -14.31 9.38
CA MET A 31 -11.49 -14.22 8.84
C MET A 31 -12.52 -14.76 9.85
N GLU A 32 -13.80 -14.46 9.60
CA GLU A 32 -14.92 -15.01 10.39
C GLU A 32 -14.75 -14.77 11.89
N PHE A 33 -14.38 -13.53 12.27
CA PHE A 33 -14.11 -13.17 13.66
C PHE A 33 -13.08 -14.10 14.33
N ALA A 34 -11.93 -14.30 13.66
CA ALA A 34 -10.82 -15.14 14.11
C ALA A 34 -11.11 -16.64 14.19
N LEU A 35 -12.23 -17.13 13.63
CA LEU A 35 -12.51 -18.58 13.54
C LEU A 35 -11.75 -19.27 12.40
N THR A 36 -11.35 -18.50 11.39
CA THR A 36 -10.73 -19.03 10.16
C THR A 36 -9.48 -18.23 9.81
N THR A 37 -8.45 -18.92 9.32
CA THR A 37 -7.25 -18.30 8.72
C THR A 37 -7.23 -18.58 7.22
N CYS A 38 -6.85 -17.58 6.43
CA CYS A 38 -6.79 -17.66 4.97
C CYS A 38 -5.45 -17.10 4.46
N TYR A 39 -4.79 -17.85 3.56
CA TYR A 39 -3.47 -17.49 3.05
C TYR A 39 -3.51 -16.24 2.17
N GLU A 40 -4.49 -16.15 1.29
CA GLU A 40 -4.72 -15.00 0.43
C GLU A 40 -5.04 -13.75 1.27
N LYS A 41 -5.74 -13.93 2.40
CA LYS A 41 -6.03 -12.85 3.34
C LYS A 41 -4.76 -12.35 3.99
N TYR A 42 -3.84 -13.25 4.29
CA TYR A 42 -2.52 -12.90 4.80
C TYR A 42 -1.76 -11.98 3.83
N VAL A 43 -1.78 -12.31 2.53
CA VAL A 43 -1.12 -11.51 1.49
C VAL A 43 -1.80 -10.14 1.33
N ILE A 44 -3.13 -10.10 1.34
CA ILE A 44 -3.91 -8.85 1.29
C ILE A 44 -3.63 -7.98 2.52
N ASP A 45 -3.64 -8.56 3.72
CA ASP A 45 -3.38 -7.83 4.95
C ASP A 45 -1.95 -7.31 5.01
N ASN A 46 -0.98 -8.05 4.49
CA ASN A 46 0.40 -7.56 4.40
C ASN A 46 0.52 -6.28 3.54
N GLU A 47 -0.20 -6.20 2.42
CA GLU A 47 -0.26 -4.97 1.63
C GLU A 47 -0.92 -3.82 2.41
N ILE A 48 -2.05 -4.10 3.08
CA ILE A 48 -2.75 -3.11 3.92
C ILE A 48 -1.82 -2.60 5.03
N LEU A 49 -1.13 -3.49 5.72
CA LEU A 49 -0.18 -3.15 6.78
C LEU A 49 0.97 -2.30 6.23
N GLY A 50 1.49 -2.61 5.04
CA GLY A 50 2.50 -1.77 4.39
C GLY A 50 2.00 -0.33 4.14
N MET A 51 0.75 -0.18 3.65
CA MET A 51 0.13 1.14 3.50
C MET A 51 -0.06 1.85 4.83
N VAL A 52 -0.49 1.14 5.88
CA VAL A 52 -0.67 1.70 7.24
C VAL A 52 0.66 2.14 7.83
N MET A 53 1.71 1.32 7.71
CA MET A 53 3.05 1.65 8.18
C MET A 53 3.58 2.93 7.51
N ARG A 54 3.40 3.05 6.19
CA ARG A 54 3.75 4.28 5.48
C ARG A 54 2.93 5.48 5.97
N ALA A 55 1.63 5.30 6.25
CA ALA A 55 0.77 6.39 6.73
C ALA A 55 1.23 6.90 8.12
N VAL A 56 1.62 6.02 9.04
CA VAL A 56 2.05 6.42 10.39
C VAL A 56 3.49 6.93 10.46
N GLU A 57 4.30 6.70 9.44
CA GLU A 57 5.61 7.36 9.28
C GLU A 57 5.47 8.89 9.18
N GLY A 58 4.30 9.37 8.73
CA GLY A 58 3.96 10.78 8.68
C GLY A 58 4.58 11.51 7.49
N ILE A 59 4.77 12.83 7.65
CA ILE A 59 5.28 13.73 6.62
C ILE A 59 6.60 14.31 7.11
N ALA A 60 7.69 13.99 6.40
CA ALA A 60 8.98 14.62 6.65
C ALA A 60 8.93 16.08 6.16
N VAL A 61 9.20 17.04 7.05
CA VAL A 61 9.17 18.47 6.73
C VAL A 61 10.57 19.05 6.86
N ASN A 62 11.18 19.38 5.72
CA ASN A 62 12.45 20.08 5.61
C ASN A 62 12.54 20.83 4.28
N ASP A 63 13.63 21.58 4.05
CA ASP A 63 13.80 22.40 2.85
C ASP A 63 13.74 21.58 1.54
N GLU A 64 14.22 20.33 1.56
CA GLU A 64 14.18 19.45 0.39
C GLU A 64 12.77 18.90 0.15
N THR A 65 12.09 18.40 1.18
CA THR A 65 10.77 17.77 1.03
C THR A 65 9.64 18.77 0.78
N LEU A 66 9.81 20.03 1.18
CA LEU A 66 8.89 21.12 0.84
C LEU A 66 8.88 21.47 -0.65
N ALA A 67 10.00 21.22 -1.36
CA ALA A 67 10.15 21.47 -2.79
C ALA A 67 9.77 22.90 -3.24
N PHE A 68 9.91 23.89 -2.35
CA PHE A 68 9.35 25.24 -2.55
C PHE A 68 9.91 25.95 -3.80
N ASP A 69 11.23 25.89 -4.00
CA ASP A 69 11.88 26.51 -5.15
C ASP A 69 11.45 25.88 -6.47
N LEU A 70 11.25 24.55 -6.48
CA LEU A 70 10.77 23.83 -7.66
C LEU A 70 9.32 24.24 -7.98
N ILE A 71 8.44 24.32 -6.98
CA ILE A 71 7.05 24.77 -7.15
C ILE A 71 7.02 26.18 -7.76
N LYS A 72 7.85 27.09 -7.22
CA LYS A 72 7.98 28.46 -7.73
C LYS A 72 8.52 28.50 -9.16
N GLN A 73 9.49 27.65 -9.49
CA GLN A 73 10.08 27.57 -10.82
C GLN A 73 9.09 27.05 -11.87
N VAL A 74 8.32 26.01 -11.55
CA VAL A 74 7.34 25.40 -12.47
C VAL A 74 6.16 26.32 -12.71
N GLY A 75 5.67 26.98 -11.65
CA GLY A 75 4.60 27.97 -11.74
C GLY A 75 3.23 27.40 -12.16
N PRO A 76 2.21 28.27 -12.29
CA PRO A 76 0.84 27.87 -12.62
C PRO A 76 0.75 27.18 -13.98
N GLY A 77 0.03 26.05 -14.05
CA GLY A 77 -0.19 25.30 -15.30
C GLY A 77 0.97 24.40 -15.72
N GLY A 78 2.10 24.41 -15.00
CA GLY A 78 3.20 23.48 -15.21
C GLY A 78 2.97 22.09 -14.61
N ASN A 79 3.93 21.18 -14.81
CA ASN A 79 3.92 19.84 -14.22
C ASN A 79 5.32 19.45 -13.72
N PHE A 80 5.39 18.42 -12.88
CA PHE A 80 6.61 17.98 -12.21
C PHE A 80 7.16 16.63 -12.71
N ILE A 81 6.54 16.03 -13.74
CA ILE A 81 6.79 14.64 -14.16
C ILE A 81 8.27 14.42 -14.52
N THR A 82 8.92 15.42 -15.14
CA THR A 82 10.32 15.34 -15.56
C THR A 82 11.29 16.01 -14.58
N ALA A 83 10.82 16.49 -13.43
CA ALA A 83 11.65 17.16 -12.45
C ALA A 83 12.63 16.18 -11.79
N LYS A 84 13.88 16.62 -11.59
CA LYS A 84 14.90 15.82 -10.88
C LYS A 84 14.45 15.46 -9.46
N HIS A 85 13.81 16.40 -8.77
CA HIS A 85 13.23 16.21 -7.44
C HIS A 85 12.19 15.08 -7.43
N THR A 86 11.23 15.10 -8.36
CA THR A 86 10.25 14.01 -8.50
C THR A 86 10.93 12.67 -8.73
N ARG A 87 11.93 12.59 -9.63
CA ARG A 87 12.68 11.35 -9.85
C ARG A 87 13.40 10.85 -8.60
N GLN A 88 13.90 11.76 -7.76
CA GLN A 88 14.60 11.45 -6.52
C GLN A 88 13.65 10.88 -5.47
N PHE A 89 12.49 11.52 -5.24
CA PHE A 89 11.60 11.17 -4.12
C PHE A 89 10.49 10.19 -4.48
N MET A 90 10.07 10.08 -5.74
CA MET A 90 8.86 9.35 -6.13
C MET A 90 8.82 7.87 -5.72
N ARG A 91 9.98 7.22 -5.56
CA ARG A 91 10.09 5.80 -5.22
C ARG A 91 10.07 5.53 -3.72
N ASP A 92 10.50 6.51 -2.93
CA ASP A 92 10.72 6.35 -1.49
C ASP A 92 9.61 7.03 -0.69
N GLU A 93 9.09 8.16 -1.18
CA GLU A 93 8.04 8.92 -0.48
C GLU A 93 6.67 8.23 -0.54
N HIS A 94 6.39 7.44 -1.58
CA HIS A 94 5.12 6.74 -1.73
C HIS A 94 5.26 5.25 -1.43
N TYR A 95 4.24 4.68 -0.78
CA TYR A 95 4.10 3.23 -0.70
C TYR A 95 3.95 2.63 -2.11
N GLN A 96 4.83 1.70 -2.44
CA GLN A 96 4.80 0.95 -3.70
C GLN A 96 4.01 -0.35 -3.49
N PRO A 97 2.76 -0.43 -3.95
CA PRO A 97 1.95 -1.63 -3.79
C PRO A 97 2.55 -2.79 -4.58
N SER A 98 2.47 -3.99 -3.98
CA SER A 98 2.89 -5.25 -4.59
C SER A 98 1.72 -6.09 -5.11
N LEU A 99 0.51 -5.81 -4.62
CA LEU A 99 -0.71 -6.58 -4.88
C LEU A 99 -1.80 -5.75 -5.54
N SER A 100 -1.93 -4.46 -5.18
CA SER A 100 -2.96 -3.58 -5.69
C SER A 100 -2.77 -3.31 -7.19
N ASP A 101 -3.86 -3.38 -8.00
CA ASP A 101 -3.79 -2.96 -9.41
C ASP A 101 -4.00 -1.46 -9.47
N ARG A 102 -3.16 -0.77 -10.23
CA ARG A 102 -3.30 0.67 -10.52
C ARG A 102 -3.25 0.93 -12.03
N ASP A 103 -3.27 -0.11 -12.84
CA ASP A 103 -3.28 0.04 -14.29
C ASP A 103 -4.66 0.48 -14.78
N SER A 104 -4.71 0.93 -16.03
CA SER A 104 -5.99 1.29 -16.63
C SER A 104 -6.91 0.08 -16.71
N ARG A 105 -8.22 0.33 -16.80
CA ARG A 105 -9.22 -0.73 -16.96
C ARG A 105 -8.91 -1.61 -18.18
N GLU A 106 -8.50 -0.99 -19.28
CA GLU A 106 -8.17 -1.67 -20.53
C GLU A 106 -6.96 -2.62 -20.37
N GLU A 107 -5.90 -2.17 -19.70
CA GLU A 107 -4.72 -3.00 -19.40
C GLU A 107 -5.05 -4.13 -18.42
N TRP A 108 -5.83 -3.84 -17.38
CA TRP A 108 -6.28 -4.84 -16.43
C TRP A 108 -7.13 -5.93 -17.10
N GLU A 109 -8.09 -5.55 -17.96
CA GLU A 109 -8.88 -6.49 -18.76
C GLU A 109 -8.01 -7.30 -19.72
N ALA A 110 -7.07 -6.67 -20.42
CA ALA A 110 -6.15 -7.34 -21.34
C ALA A 110 -5.24 -8.37 -20.64
N ARG A 111 -4.93 -8.16 -19.36
CA ARG A 111 -4.17 -9.11 -18.52
C ARG A 111 -5.04 -10.16 -17.80
N GLY A 112 -6.32 -10.25 -18.16
CA GLY A 112 -7.24 -11.27 -17.67
C GLY A 112 -8.16 -10.84 -16.53
N GLY A 113 -8.19 -9.55 -16.19
CA GLY A 113 -9.22 -9.01 -15.28
C GLY A 113 -9.19 -9.62 -13.88
N LYS A 114 -8.00 -9.93 -13.35
CA LYS A 114 -7.87 -10.63 -12.08
C LYS A 114 -8.25 -9.74 -10.90
N THR A 115 -9.08 -10.28 -10.03
CA THR A 115 -9.40 -9.70 -8.74
C THR A 115 -8.16 -9.68 -7.83
N THR A 116 -8.23 -8.89 -6.75
CA THR A 116 -7.17 -8.88 -5.72
C THR A 116 -6.99 -10.25 -5.07
N TRP A 117 -8.09 -10.99 -4.87
CA TRP A 117 -8.05 -12.36 -4.35
C TRP A 117 -7.23 -13.29 -5.25
N GLU A 118 -7.49 -13.30 -6.56
CA GLU A 118 -6.80 -14.18 -7.50
C GLU A 118 -5.30 -13.88 -7.54
N ARG A 119 -4.93 -12.60 -7.51
CA ARG A 119 -3.51 -12.19 -7.46
C ARG A 119 -2.84 -12.56 -6.14
N ALA A 120 -3.56 -12.48 -5.02
CA ALA A 120 -3.06 -12.92 -3.73
C ALA A 120 -2.80 -14.43 -3.71
N ALA A 121 -3.70 -15.22 -4.30
CA ALA A 121 -3.54 -16.68 -4.43
C ALA A 121 -2.33 -17.07 -5.29
N GLU A 122 -2.05 -16.33 -6.37
CA GLU A 122 -0.88 -16.55 -7.23
C GLU A 122 0.43 -16.17 -6.55
N GLY A 123 0.45 -15.04 -5.83
CA GLY A 123 1.61 -14.56 -5.09
C GLY A 123 1.98 -15.47 -3.90
N GLY A 124 1.01 -16.17 -3.31
CA GLY A 124 1.20 -17.08 -2.18
C GLY A 124 2.14 -18.26 -2.45
N SER A 125 2.37 -18.64 -3.71
CA SER A 125 3.38 -19.65 -4.10
C SER A 125 4.81 -19.08 -4.14
N CYS A 126 4.95 -17.76 -4.34
CA CYS A 126 6.24 -17.07 -4.53
C CYS A 126 6.80 -16.46 -3.22
N TYR A 127 5.96 -16.17 -2.22
CA TYR A 127 6.40 -15.75 -0.88
C TYR A 127 6.89 -16.92 -0.01
N ARG A 128 7.86 -17.71 -0.52
CA ARG A 128 8.73 -18.53 0.35
C ARG A 128 9.62 -17.57 1.14
N LEU A 129 9.05 -16.97 2.19
CA LEU A 129 9.69 -16.34 3.34
C LEU A 129 11.11 -15.81 3.05
N SER A 130 11.25 -14.81 2.18
CA SER A 130 12.48 -14.04 2.09
C SER A 130 12.47 -12.95 3.16
N TRP A 131 12.51 -13.37 4.43
CA TRP A 131 12.99 -12.51 5.51
C TRP A 131 14.52 -12.52 5.43
N ARG A 132 15.09 -11.60 4.66
CA ARG A 132 16.50 -11.20 4.73
C ARG A 132 16.56 -9.69 4.79
#